data_AF-R7IPM4-F1
#
_entry.id   AF-R7IPM4-F1
#
_cell.length_a   1.000
_cell.length_b   1.000
_cell.length_c   1.000
_cell.angle_alpha   90.00
_cell.angle_beta   90.00
_cell.angle_gamma   90.00
#
_symmetry.space_group_name_H-M   'P 1'
#
loop_
_entity.id
_entity.type
_entity.pdbx_description
1 polymer ?
#
loop_
_entity_poly.entity_id
_entity_poly.type
_entity_poly.pdbx_seq_one_letter_code
_entity_poly.pdbx_strand_id
1 'polypeptide(L)'
;MKFCPICKKDYNDDEPLCPSCGGTLLNGSYSDSVVLFESEHEEIILKLFNFLRENNFSSVQYYSDSTSGSFYLTCSAAEEEDCAHALSDFASDNPGHTLSDAEQTHLEESVSSMVQDFLPDDNASTFVHAADKYSDMMSSASSLLIVGILGFVFIVLVYFKIIPLDMSILFYIFSSIMFAAFIIAGIVSFFKAGKIKSTISSENQLLTRIKDYLRNDYQPVVIDSSVSEEESYYIRTDDMKARIASVFPEADALLTDSVIEEVYSELYPSETES
;
A
#
# COMPACT_ATOMS: atom_id res chain seq x y z
N MET A 1 -25.81 -17.72 5.79
CA MET A 1 -26.00 -17.06 4.48
C MET A 1 -24.86 -17.45 3.58
N LYS A 2 -25.16 -17.66 2.31
CA LYS A 2 -24.19 -17.97 1.28
C LYS A 2 -24.40 -17.05 0.10
N PHE A 3 -23.40 -16.90 -0.75
CA PHE A 3 -23.52 -16.10 -1.95
C PHE A 3 -22.88 -16.77 -3.16
N CYS A 4 -23.37 -16.40 -4.35
CA CYS A 4 -22.77 -16.81 -5.61
C CYS A 4 -21.92 -15.67 -6.16
N PRO A 5 -20.59 -15.85 -6.30
CA PRO A 5 -19.71 -14.81 -6.82
C PRO A 5 -19.98 -14.50 -8.31
N ILE A 6 -20.39 -15.52 -9.09
CA ILE A 6 -20.68 -15.39 -10.52
C ILE A 6 -22.00 -14.63 -10.75
N CYS A 7 -23.05 -15.01 -10.01
CA CYS A 7 -24.38 -14.38 -10.15
C CYS A 7 -24.55 -13.11 -9.31
N LYS A 8 -23.59 -12.79 -8.43
CA LYS A 8 -23.61 -11.61 -7.55
C LYS A 8 -24.87 -11.55 -6.68
N LYS A 9 -25.24 -12.68 -6.09
CA LYS A 9 -26.50 -12.85 -5.35
C LYS A 9 -26.31 -13.65 -4.06
N ASP A 10 -27.07 -13.27 -3.06
CA ASP A 10 -27.14 -13.94 -1.76
C ASP A 10 -28.28 -14.95 -1.70
N TYR A 11 -28.05 -15.98 -0.89
CA TYR A 11 -28.90 -17.14 -0.67
C TYR A 11 -28.98 -17.40 0.85
N ASN A 12 -30.19 -17.68 1.33
CA ASN A 12 -30.47 -17.92 2.75
C ASN A 12 -30.52 -19.42 3.10
N ASP A 13 -30.39 -20.24 2.07
CA ASP A 13 -30.46 -21.67 2.02
C ASP A 13 -29.05 -22.27 2.09
N ASP A 14 -28.94 -23.46 2.70
CA ASP A 14 -27.66 -24.15 2.91
C ASP A 14 -27.20 -24.94 1.68
N GLU A 15 -27.86 -24.76 0.53
CA GLU A 15 -27.50 -25.42 -0.72
C GLU A 15 -26.01 -25.18 -1.06
N PRO A 16 -25.30 -26.19 -1.58
CA PRO A 16 -23.89 -26.05 -1.94
C PRO A 16 -23.67 -25.38 -3.30
N LEU A 17 -24.70 -25.37 -4.16
CA LEU A 17 -24.60 -24.92 -5.55
C LEU A 17 -25.62 -23.83 -5.87
N CYS A 18 -25.22 -22.88 -6.71
CA CYS A 18 -26.07 -21.80 -7.18
C CYS A 18 -27.15 -22.34 -8.13
N PRO A 19 -28.45 -22.09 -7.89
CA PRO A 19 -29.52 -22.59 -8.74
C PRO A 19 -29.56 -21.94 -10.14
N SER A 20 -28.87 -20.81 -10.33
CA SER A 20 -28.85 -20.08 -11.60
C SER A 20 -27.70 -20.50 -12.52
N CYS A 21 -26.49 -20.63 -11.98
CA CYS A 21 -25.28 -20.93 -12.77
C CYS A 21 -24.63 -22.27 -12.45
N GLY A 22 -25.07 -22.98 -11.41
CA GLY A 22 -24.48 -24.25 -10.98
C GLY A 22 -23.13 -24.13 -10.27
N GLY A 23 -22.58 -22.93 -10.09
CA GLY A 23 -21.30 -22.71 -9.39
C GLY A 23 -21.41 -22.90 -7.87
N THR A 24 -20.29 -23.15 -7.21
CA THR A 24 -20.21 -23.32 -5.75
C THR A 24 -20.62 -22.04 -5.02
N LEU A 25 -21.46 -22.19 -4.00
CA LEU A 25 -21.84 -21.08 -3.12
C LEU A 25 -20.80 -20.90 -2.01
N LEU A 26 -20.35 -19.67 -1.84
CA LEU A 26 -19.39 -19.26 -0.81
C LEU A 26 -20.13 -18.80 0.45
N ASN A 27 -19.50 -18.94 1.60
CA ASN A 27 -20.07 -18.50 2.88
C ASN A 27 -20.00 -16.98 3.02
N GLY A 28 -21.06 -16.37 3.58
CA GLY A 28 -21.14 -14.93 3.79
C GLY A 28 -22.18 -14.26 2.88
N SER A 29 -21.95 -12.98 2.58
CA SER A 29 -22.73 -12.18 1.63
C SER A 29 -21.82 -11.65 0.53
N TYR A 30 -22.36 -11.53 -0.67
CA TYR A 30 -21.66 -10.95 -1.82
C TYR A 30 -21.25 -9.49 -1.57
N SER A 31 -22.06 -8.71 -0.83
CA SER A 31 -21.72 -7.31 -0.53
C SER A 31 -20.53 -7.17 0.39
N ASP A 32 -20.26 -8.21 1.18
CA ASP A 32 -19.24 -8.22 2.22
C ASP A 32 -18.02 -9.05 1.79
N SER A 33 -17.93 -9.43 0.51
CA SER A 33 -16.85 -10.26 -0.04
C SER A 33 -16.09 -9.48 -1.10
N VAL A 34 -14.76 -9.50 -1.03
CA VAL A 34 -13.89 -8.78 -1.95
C VAL A 34 -12.88 -9.71 -2.60
N VAL A 35 -12.59 -9.48 -3.87
CA VAL A 35 -11.63 -10.27 -4.65
C VAL A 35 -10.23 -9.74 -4.37
N LEU A 36 -9.35 -10.61 -3.87
CA LEU A 36 -7.96 -10.30 -3.52
C LEU A 36 -7.00 -10.54 -4.69
N PHE A 37 -7.25 -11.57 -5.49
CA PHE A 37 -6.35 -11.94 -6.58
C PHE A 37 -7.08 -12.77 -7.62
N GLU A 38 -6.67 -12.62 -8.88
CA GLU A 38 -7.17 -13.36 -10.04
C GLU A 38 -5.99 -14.01 -10.78
N SER A 39 -6.16 -15.27 -11.19
CA SER A 39 -5.15 -15.98 -11.97
C SER A 39 -5.77 -17.06 -12.86
N GLU A 40 -5.18 -17.30 -14.03
CA GLU A 40 -5.50 -18.44 -14.89
C GLU A 40 -4.98 -19.78 -14.31
N HIS A 41 -4.06 -19.72 -13.34
CA HIS A 41 -3.42 -20.88 -12.74
C HIS A 41 -3.98 -21.19 -11.35
N GLU A 42 -4.69 -22.32 -11.23
CA GLU A 42 -5.27 -22.80 -9.96
C GLU A 42 -4.22 -22.98 -8.86
N GLU A 43 -3.02 -23.46 -9.23
CA GLU A 43 -1.93 -23.72 -8.27
C GLU A 43 -1.52 -22.47 -7.48
N ILE A 44 -1.54 -21.29 -8.10
CA ILE A 44 -1.19 -20.03 -7.44
C ILE A 44 -2.27 -19.68 -6.41
N ILE A 45 -3.54 -19.76 -6.79
CA ILE A 45 -4.66 -19.46 -5.89
C ILE A 45 -4.65 -20.40 -4.69
N LEU A 46 -4.37 -21.69 -4.90
CA LEU A 46 -4.28 -22.65 -3.80
C LEU A 46 -3.11 -22.36 -2.85
N LYS A 47 -1.95 -21.93 -3.37
CA LYS A 47 -0.81 -21.53 -2.53
C LYS A 47 -1.16 -20.33 -1.65
N LEU A 48 -1.70 -19.27 -2.26
CA LEU A 48 -2.09 -18.04 -1.54
C LEU A 48 -3.22 -18.30 -0.55
N PHE A 49 -4.20 -19.12 -0.93
CA PHE A 49 -5.27 -19.58 -0.04
C PHE A 49 -4.70 -20.28 1.19
N ASN A 50 -3.83 -21.28 1.00
CA ASN A 50 -3.24 -22.02 2.12
C ASN A 50 -2.41 -21.11 3.02
N PHE A 51 -1.59 -20.23 2.44
CA PHE A 51 -0.82 -19.24 3.19
C PHE A 51 -1.71 -18.37 4.07
N LEU A 52 -2.79 -17.80 3.53
CA LEU A 52 -3.70 -16.96 4.32
C LEU A 52 -4.43 -17.78 5.42
N ARG A 53 -4.84 -19.01 5.10
CA ARG A 53 -5.49 -19.90 6.09
C ARG A 53 -4.55 -20.26 7.25
N GLU A 54 -3.28 -20.50 6.97
CA GLU A 54 -2.25 -20.77 7.97
C GLU A 54 -1.96 -19.55 8.85
N ASN A 55 -2.11 -18.34 8.31
CA ASN A 55 -2.00 -17.06 9.03
C ASN A 55 -3.29 -16.62 9.74
N ASN A 56 -4.24 -17.53 9.96
CA ASN A 56 -5.51 -17.32 10.68
C ASN A 56 -6.58 -16.48 9.96
N PHE A 57 -6.47 -16.25 8.65
CA PHE A 57 -7.52 -15.58 7.89
C PHE A 57 -8.69 -16.54 7.59
N SER A 58 -9.70 -16.50 8.43
CA SER A 58 -10.78 -17.49 8.43
C SER A 58 -11.86 -17.23 7.37
N SER A 59 -11.98 -16.00 6.87
CA SER A 59 -12.98 -15.62 5.86
C SER A 59 -12.55 -15.94 4.43
N VAL A 60 -11.27 -16.30 4.23
CA VAL A 60 -10.70 -16.52 2.90
C VAL A 60 -11.32 -17.74 2.23
N GLN A 61 -11.72 -17.56 0.98
CA GLN A 61 -12.35 -18.54 0.12
C GLN A 61 -11.83 -18.35 -1.31
N TYR A 62 -12.03 -19.34 -2.17
CA TYR A 62 -11.69 -19.23 -3.59
C TYR A 62 -12.80 -19.82 -4.45
N TYR A 63 -12.88 -19.40 -5.70
CA TYR A 63 -13.79 -19.95 -6.69
C TYR A 63 -13.19 -19.91 -8.08
N SER A 64 -13.73 -20.71 -8.99
CA SER A 64 -13.43 -20.64 -10.41
C SER A 64 -14.62 -20.07 -11.19
N ASP A 65 -14.33 -19.29 -12.22
CA ASP A 65 -15.34 -18.92 -13.22
C ASP A 65 -15.09 -19.71 -14.50
N SER A 66 -15.99 -20.65 -14.79
CA SER A 66 -15.95 -21.47 -15.99
C SER A 66 -16.06 -20.67 -17.30
N THR A 67 -16.52 -19.42 -17.22
CA THR A 67 -16.70 -18.53 -18.38
C THR A 67 -15.39 -17.83 -18.74
N SER A 68 -14.65 -17.34 -17.75
CA SER A 68 -13.34 -16.69 -17.95
C SER A 68 -12.18 -17.70 -17.94
N GLY A 69 -12.38 -18.89 -17.37
CA GLY A 69 -11.31 -19.86 -17.14
C GLY A 69 -10.34 -19.44 -16.04
N SER A 70 -10.67 -18.37 -15.28
CA SER A 70 -9.84 -17.83 -14.22
C SER A 70 -10.33 -18.27 -12.84
N PHE A 71 -9.39 -18.27 -11.91
CA PHE A 71 -9.58 -18.59 -10.50
C PHE A 71 -9.39 -17.32 -9.68
N TYR A 72 -10.21 -17.18 -8.65
CA TYR A 72 -10.29 -15.98 -7.83
C TYR A 72 -10.11 -16.34 -6.37
N LEU A 73 -9.30 -15.55 -5.68
CA LEU A 73 -9.15 -15.56 -4.24
C LEU A 73 -9.98 -14.42 -3.65
N THR A 74 -10.72 -14.70 -2.58
CA THR A 74 -11.60 -13.70 -1.94
C THR A 74 -11.55 -13.81 -0.43
N CYS A 75 -11.78 -12.69 0.25
CA CYS A 75 -11.98 -12.63 1.70
C CYS A 75 -13.19 -11.75 2.02
N SER A 76 -13.54 -11.67 3.30
CA SER A 76 -14.51 -10.68 3.76
C SER A 76 -13.92 -9.27 3.71
N ALA A 77 -14.76 -8.27 3.45
CA ALA A 77 -14.39 -6.86 3.46
C ALA A 77 -13.81 -6.39 4.82
N ALA A 78 -14.13 -7.10 5.90
CA ALA A 78 -13.59 -6.83 7.24
C ALA A 78 -12.13 -7.27 7.41
N GLU A 79 -11.67 -8.29 6.65
CA GLU A 79 -10.30 -8.81 6.67
C GLU A 79 -9.50 -8.36 5.44
N GLU A 80 -10.04 -7.46 4.60
CA GLU A 80 -9.47 -7.11 3.29
C GLU A 80 -8.09 -6.47 3.40
N GLU A 81 -7.96 -5.46 4.28
CA GLU A 81 -6.69 -4.77 4.55
C GLU A 81 -5.61 -5.75 5.04
N ASP A 82 -5.93 -6.53 6.07
CA ASP A 82 -4.99 -7.49 6.65
C ASP A 82 -4.59 -8.59 5.65
N CYS A 83 -5.53 -9.08 4.83
CA CYS A 83 -5.24 -10.07 3.78
C CYS A 83 -4.34 -9.47 2.69
N ALA A 84 -4.59 -8.23 2.26
CA ALA A 84 -3.79 -7.56 1.26
C ALA A 84 -2.35 -7.35 1.73
N HIS A 85 -2.16 -6.94 2.99
CA HIS A 85 -0.83 -6.83 3.60
C HIS A 85 -0.10 -8.18 3.66
N ALA A 86 -0.77 -9.23 4.14
CA ALA A 86 -0.16 -10.56 4.20
C ALA A 86 0.26 -11.09 2.82
N LEU A 87 -0.54 -10.83 1.78
CA LEU A 87 -0.19 -11.19 0.41
C LEU A 87 1.00 -10.37 -0.12
N SER A 88 1.14 -9.11 0.28
CA SER A 88 2.26 -8.25 -0.11
C SER A 88 3.58 -8.77 0.48
N ASP A 89 3.54 -9.15 1.75
CA ASP A 89 4.68 -9.77 2.43
C ASP A 89 5.07 -11.09 1.74
N PHE A 90 4.08 -11.93 1.42
CA PHE A 90 4.31 -13.19 0.70
C PHE A 90 4.92 -12.97 -0.69
N ALA A 91 4.44 -11.95 -1.42
CA ALA A 91 4.94 -11.63 -2.75
C ALA A 91 6.39 -11.13 -2.70
N SER A 92 6.74 -10.32 -1.70
CA SER A 92 8.07 -9.76 -1.51
C SER A 92 9.09 -10.83 -1.08
N ASP A 93 8.72 -11.68 -0.12
CA ASP A 93 9.62 -12.70 0.42
C ASP A 93 9.70 -13.97 -0.45
N ASN A 94 8.65 -14.25 -1.25
CA ASN A 94 8.45 -15.47 -2.05
C ASN A 94 9.04 -16.72 -1.36
N PRO A 95 8.55 -17.08 -0.16
CA PRO A 95 9.20 -18.05 0.69
C PRO A 95 9.35 -19.40 -0.04
N GLY A 96 10.59 -19.84 -0.21
CA GLY A 96 10.93 -21.10 -0.88
C GLY A 96 10.85 -21.09 -2.41
N HIS A 97 10.84 -19.91 -3.06
CA HIS A 97 10.70 -19.76 -4.54
C HIS A 97 9.53 -20.56 -5.10
N THR A 98 8.39 -20.48 -4.41
CA THR A 98 7.20 -21.25 -4.77
C THR A 98 6.45 -20.64 -5.94
N LEU A 99 6.67 -19.34 -6.21
CA LEU A 99 6.22 -18.64 -7.42
C LEU A 99 7.39 -18.46 -8.39
N SER A 100 7.12 -18.56 -9.69
CA SER A 100 8.05 -18.12 -10.74
C SER A 100 8.11 -16.60 -10.81
N ASP A 101 9.18 -16.05 -11.40
CA ASP A 101 9.40 -14.60 -11.51
C ASP A 101 8.20 -13.86 -12.15
N ALA A 102 7.56 -14.47 -13.15
CA ALA A 102 6.39 -13.90 -13.81
C ALA A 102 5.14 -13.90 -12.91
N GLU A 103 4.95 -14.96 -12.13
CA GLU A 103 3.83 -15.08 -11.19
C GLU A 103 4.00 -14.15 -9.98
N GLN A 104 5.24 -14.04 -9.49
CA GLN A 104 5.62 -13.10 -8.44
C GLN A 104 5.34 -11.66 -8.86
N THR A 105 5.80 -11.26 -10.05
CA THR A 105 5.56 -9.91 -10.59
C THR A 105 4.06 -9.61 -10.72
N HIS A 106 3.27 -10.57 -11.23
CA HIS A 106 1.82 -10.38 -11.38
C HIS A 106 1.10 -10.27 -10.03
N LEU A 107 1.54 -11.04 -9.03
CA LEU A 107 1.03 -10.96 -7.68
C LEU A 107 1.39 -9.63 -7.02
N GLU A 108 2.65 -9.20 -7.12
CA GLU A 108 3.12 -7.91 -6.61
C GLU A 108 2.35 -6.75 -7.22
N GLU A 109 2.15 -6.73 -8.54
CA GLU A 109 1.38 -5.66 -9.21
C GLU A 109 -0.08 -5.63 -8.74
N SER A 110 -0.71 -6.79 -8.63
CA SER A 110 -2.11 -6.90 -8.21
C SER A 110 -2.28 -6.49 -6.74
N VAL A 111 -1.45 -7.02 -5.86
CA VAL A 111 -1.53 -6.78 -4.41
C VAL A 111 -1.05 -5.37 -4.06
N SER A 112 -0.03 -4.85 -4.73
CA SER A 112 0.43 -3.46 -4.54
C SER A 112 -0.69 -2.48 -4.83
N SER A 113 -1.49 -2.71 -5.88
CA SER A 113 -2.65 -1.87 -6.18
C SER A 113 -3.73 -1.89 -5.09
N MET A 114 -3.94 -3.04 -4.44
CA MET A 114 -4.90 -3.19 -3.35
C MET A 114 -4.38 -2.58 -2.06
N VAL A 115 -3.14 -2.90 -1.69
CA VAL A 115 -2.46 -2.35 -0.51
C VAL A 115 -2.37 -0.82 -0.63
N GLN A 116 -2.18 -0.25 -1.82
CA GLN A 116 -2.23 1.20 -2.04
C GLN A 116 -3.57 1.85 -1.66
N ASP A 117 -4.68 1.12 -1.73
CA ASP A 117 -6.01 1.60 -1.30
C ASP A 117 -6.19 1.57 0.23
N PHE A 118 -5.42 0.72 0.94
CA PHE A 118 -5.45 0.56 2.40
C PHE A 118 -4.33 1.30 3.13
N LEU A 119 -3.19 1.51 2.47
CA LEU A 119 -2.09 2.28 3.02
C LEU A 119 -2.55 3.72 3.27
N PRO A 120 -2.55 4.22 4.52
CA PRO A 120 -2.21 5.63 4.69
C PRO A 120 -0.86 5.81 4.01
N ASP A 121 -0.74 6.81 3.14
CA ASP A 121 0.43 7.10 2.27
C ASP A 121 1.73 7.23 3.10
N ASP A 122 2.27 6.10 3.54
CA ASP A 122 3.45 5.89 4.37
C ASP A 122 3.82 4.37 4.35
N ASN A 123 4.71 4.04 3.41
CA ASN A 123 5.84 3.10 3.52
C ASN A 123 5.61 1.57 3.55
N ALA A 124 5.96 0.89 2.45
CA ALA A 124 6.82 -0.31 2.52
C ALA A 124 7.62 -0.53 1.22
N SER A 125 8.95 -0.53 1.37
CA SER A 125 9.98 -1.07 0.45
C SER A 125 10.00 -0.62 -1.02
N THR A 126 10.42 0.62 -1.29
CA THR A 126 11.37 0.98 -2.39
C THR A 126 11.66 2.48 -2.34
N PHE A 127 12.35 2.89 -1.26
CA PHE A 127 12.75 4.27 -0.95
C PHE A 127 13.48 5.00 -2.11
N VAL A 128 14.00 4.28 -3.10
CA VAL A 128 14.77 4.85 -4.23
C VAL A 128 13.90 5.13 -5.48
N HIS A 129 12.75 4.48 -5.68
CA HIS A 129 11.93 4.69 -6.88
C HIS A 129 10.74 5.64 -6.68
N ALA A 130 10.31 5.87 -5.44
CA ALA A 130 9.20 6.76 -5.14
C ALA A 130 9.57 8.24 -5.24
N ALA A 131 10.81 8.64 -4.91
CA ALA A 131 11.24 10.05 -4.96
C ALA A 131 11.30 10.60 -6.39
N ASP A 132 11.83 9.82 -7.34
CA ASP A 132 11.88 10.19 -8.75
C ASP A 132 10.48 10.16 -9.40
N LYS A 133 9.61 9.24 -8.98
CA LYS A 133 8.23 9.14 -9.49
C LYS A 133 7.28 10.19 -8.87
N TYR A 134 7.59 10.67 -7.66
CA TYR A 134 6.87 11.75 -6.99
C TYR A 134 7.08 13.10 -7.69
N SER A 135 8.29 13.38 -8.20
CA SER A 135 8.49 14.57 -9.06
C SER A 135 7.68 14.51 -10.35
N ASP A 136 7.50 13.31 -10.93
CA ASP A 136 6.78 13.14 -12.19
C ASP A 136 5.25 13.18 -12.04
N MET A 137 4.70 12.65 -10.93
CA MET A 137 3.26 12.74 -10.65
C MET A 137 2.83 14.10 -10.08
N MET A 138 3.68 14.80 -9.32
CA MET A 138 3.41 16.16 -8.83
C MET A 138 3.34 17.19 -9.97
N SER A 139 4.11 16.99 -11.04
CA SER A 139 4.03 17.76 -12.29
C SER A 139 2.66 17.58 -12.99
N SER A 140 2.10 16.36 -12.97
CA SER A 140 0.84 16.05 -13.65
C SER A 140 -0.40 16.58 -12.91
N ALA A 141 -0.46 16.44 -11.58
CA ALA A 141 -1.61 16.91 -10.77
C ALA A 141 -1.66 18.45 -10.66
N SER A 142 -0.49 19.11 -10.58
CA SER A 142 -0.37 20.57 -10.57
C SER A 142 -0.80 21.20 -11.90
N SER A 143 -0.48 20.53 -13.02
CA SER A 143 -0.88 20.95 -14.37
C SER A 143 -2.40 20.95 -14.57
N LEU A 144 -3.12 19.95 -14.03
CA LEU A 144 -4.58 19.88 -14.11
C LEU A 144 -5.28 21.03 -13.36
N LEU A 145 -4.75 21.42 -12.19
CA LEU A 145 -5.30 22.53 -11.41
C LEU A 145 -5.08 23.87 -12.14
N ILE A 146 -3.87 24.09 -12.67
CA ILE A 146 -3.52 25.31 -13.43
C ILE A 146 -4.40 25.45 -14.69
N VAL A 147 -4.54 24.37 -15.46
CA VAL A 147 -5.40 24.35 -16.66
C VAL A 147 -6.87 24.56 -16.28
N GLY A 148 -7.32 23.96 -15.17
CA GLY A 148 -8.65 24.16 -14.60
C GLY A 148 -8.98 25.63 -14.31
N ILE A 149 -8.09 26.33 -13.59
CA ILE A 149 -8.28 27.74 -13.23
C ILE A 149 -8.24 28.64 -14.46
N LEU A 150 -7.25 28.46 -15.35
CA LEU A 150 -7.13 29.29 -16.57
C LEU A 150 -8.35 29.14 -17.48
N GLY A 151 -8.83 27.90 -17.67
CA GLY A 151 -10.02 27.63 -18.47
C GLY A 151 -11.30 28.21 -17.87
N PHE A 152 -11.44 28.15 -16.55
CA PHE A 152 -12.59 28.76 -15.86
C PHE A 152 -12.59 30.29 -16.00
N VAL A 153 -11.43 30.96 -15.81
CA VAL A 153 -11.30 32.41 -16.00
C VAL A 153 -11.61 32.81 -17.45
N PHE A 154 -11.14 32.04 -18.43
CA PHE A 154 -11.43 32.28 -19.85
C PHE A 154 -12.93 32.24 -20.16
N ILE A 155 -13.64 31.23 -19.67
CA ILE A 155 -15.11 31.11 -19.84
C ILE A 155 -15.84 32.33 -19.24
N VAL A 156 -15.42 32.77 -18.05
CA VAL A 156 -16.01 33.94 -17.38
C VAL A 156 -15.77 35.22 -18.19
N LEU A 157 -14.57 35.43 -18.73
CA LEU A 157 -14.26 36.60 -19.57
C LEU A 157 -15.08 36.65 -20.86
N VAL A 158 -15.32 35.50 -21.48
CA VAL A 158 -16.19 35.39 -22.65
C VAL A 158 -17.66 35.68 -22.28
N TYR A 159 -18.13 35.21 -21.12
CA TYR A 159 -19.48 35.48 -20.63
C TYR A 159 -19.74 36.97 -20.40
N PHE A 160 -18.78 37.70 -19.79
CA PHE A 160 -18.87 39.15 -19.59
C PHE A 160 -18.67 39.98 -20.87
N LYS A 161 -18.56 39.34 -22.04
CA LYS A 161 -18.29 39.98 -23.34
C LYS A 161 -17.05 40.87 -23.36
N ILE A 162 -16.09 40.61 -22.48
CA ILE A 162 -14.74 41.20 -22.55
C ILE A 162 -14.01 40.65 -23.79
N ILE A 163 -14.27 39.37 -24.10
CA ILE A 163 -13.87 38.71 -25.35
C ILE A 163 -15.17 38.42 -26.14
N PRO A 164 -15.41 39.09 -27.28
CA PRO A 164 -16.65 38.95 -28.05
C PRO A 164 -16.66 37.66 -28.88
N LEU A 165 -16.90 36.51 -28.22
CA LEU A 165 -17.13 35.22 -28.85
C LEU A 165 -18.56 34.79 -28.59
N ASP A 166 -19.40 34.79 -29.63
CA ASP A 166 -20.79 34.33 -29.53
C ASP A 166 -20.84 32.80 -29.69
N MET A 167 -20.83 32.10 -28.55
CA MET A 167 -20.96 30.65 -28.46
C MET A 167 -22.36 30.24 -28.01
N SER A 168 -22.73 28.98 -28.26
CA SER A 168 -24.01 28.43 -27.79
C SER A 168 -24.06 28.32 -26.27
N ILE A 169 -25.22 28.54 -25.65
CA ILE A 169 -25.41 28.44 -24.19
C ILE A 169 -24.94 27.08 -23.63
N LEU A 170 -25.14 26.00 -24.41
CA LEU A 170 -24.69 24.66 -24.07
C LEU A 170 -23.16 24.56 -23.93
N PHE A 171 -22.39 25.28 -24.75
CA PHE A 171 -20.93 25.26 -24.71
C PHE A 171 -20.40 25.83 -23.38
N TYR A 172 -21.02 26.89 -22.85
CA TYR A 172 -20.66 27.46 -21.56
C TYR A 172 -20.93 26.50 -20.41
N ILE A 173 -22.08 25.81 -20.43
CA ILE A 173 -22.47 24.87 -19.38
C ILE A 173 -21.51 23.67 -19.36
N PHE A 174 -21.29 23.02 -20.51
CA PHE A 174 -20.40 21.87 -20.59
C PHE A 174 -18.95 22.21 -20.22
N SER A 175 -18.43 23.33 -20.72
CA SER A 175 -17.06 23.77 -20.41
C SER A 175 -16.90 24.11 -18.93
N SER A 176 -17.89 24.78 -18.33
CA SER A 176 -17.85 25.12 -16.90
C SER A 176 -17.87 23.88 -16.00
N ILE A 177 -18.63 22.84 -16.36
CA ILE A 177 -18.66 21.58 -15.61
C ILE A 177 -17.30 20.88 -15.69
N MET A 178 -16.69 20.83 -16.87
CA MET A 178 -15.39 20.18 -17.06
C MET A 178 -14.27 20.88 -16.27
N PHE A 179 -14.21 22.22 -16.31
CA PHE A 179 -13.20 22.97 -15.56
C PHE A 179 -13.44 22.90 -14.05
N ALA A 180 -14.69 22.89 -13.59
CA ALA A 180 -15.01 22.71 -12.18
C ALA A 180 -14.54 21.35 -11.65
N ALA A 181 -14.69 20.27 -12.44
CA ALA A 181 -14.19 18.95 -12.07
C ALA A 181 -12.65 18.94 -11.90
N PHE A 182 -11.91 19.59 -12.79
CA PHE A 182 -10.45 19.72 -12.66
C PHE A 182 -10.01 20.56 -11.45
N ILE A 183 -10.73 21.64 -11.15
CA ILE A 183 -10.46 22.49 -9.98
C ILE A 183 -10.73 21.71 -8.68
N ILE A 184 -11.86 20.99 -8.60
CA ILE A 184 -12.21 20.18 -7.42
C ILE A 184 -11.18 19.06 -7.21
N ALA A 185 -10.82 18.34 -8.27
CA ALA A 185 -9.78 17.30 -8.22
C ALA A 185 -8.44 17.88 -7.74
N GLY A 186 -8.04 19.03 -8.27
CA GLY A 186 -6.81 19.72 -7.85
C GLY A 186 -6.84 20.16 -6.38
N ILE A 187 -7.94 20.75 -5.90
CA ILE A 187 -8.08 21.18 -4.50
C ILE A 187 -8.05 19.99 -3.55
N VAL A 188 -8.76 18.90 -3.86
CA VAL A 188 -8.74 17.67 -3.06
C VAL A 188 -7.33 17.10 -2.95
N SER A 189 -6.56 17.09 -4.04
CA SER A 189 -5.16 16.68 -4.02
C SER A 189 -4.28 17.57 -3.13
N PHE A 190 -4.48 18.89 -3.16
CA PHE A 190 -3.74 19.81 -2.29
C PHE A 190 -4.10 19.65 -0.81
N PHE A 191 -5.37 19.39 -0.48
CA PHE A 191 -5.79 19.13 0.90
C PHE A 191 -5.29 17.77 1.42
N LYS A 192 -5.25 16.74 0.57
CA LYS A 192 -4.65 15.45 0.89
C LYS A 192 -3.14 15.60 1.17
N ALA A 193 -2.41 16.32 0.31
CA ALA A 193 -0.99 16.62 0.51
C ALA A 193 -0.70 17.41 1.79
N GLY A 194 -1.59 18.34 2.17
CA GLY A 194 -1.45 19.11 3.41
C GLY A 194 -1.61 18.28 4.69
N LYS A 195 -2.46 17.24 4.66
CA LYS A 195 -2.69 16.35 5.80
C LYS A 195 -1.55 15.33 5.96
N ILE A 196 -1.04 14.81 4.83
CA ILE A 196 0.13 13.92 4.75
C ILE A 196 1.38 14.60 5.35
N LYS A 197 1.63 15.87 5.01
CA LYS A 197 2.74 16.66 5.58
C LYS A 197 2.72 16.77 7.13
N SER A 198 1.54 16.74 7.75
CA SER A 198 1.40 16.87 9.20
C SER A 198 1.75 15.57 9.93
N THR A 199 1.48 14.41 9.34
CA THR A 199 1.79 13.08 9.91
C THR A 199 3.26 12.69 9.64
N ILE A 200 3.78 13.02 8.45
CA ILE A 200 5.19 12.88 8.08
C ILE A 200 6.12 13.69 9.00
N SER A 201 5.65 14.82 9.53
CA SER A 201 6.42 15.63 10.46
C SER A 201 6.61 14.96 11.83
N SER A 202 5.68 14.12 12.29
CA SER A 202 5.81 13.44 13.59
C SER A 202 6.72 12.21 13.50
N GLU A 203 6.67 11.46 12.38
CA GLU A 203 7.51 10.26 12.20
C GLU A 203 8.95 10.61 11.84
N ASN A 204 9.19 11.60 10.96
CA ASN A 204 10.56 12.10 10.73
C ASN A 204 11.17 12.71 11.99
N GLN A 205 10.35 13.34 12.84
CA GLN A 205 10.81 13.83 14.14
C GLN A 205 11.18 12.67 15.08
N LEU A 206 10.45 11.57 15.05
CA LEU A 206 10.77 10.39 15.84
C LEU A 206 12.05 9.72 15.36
N LEU A 207 12.19 9.50 14.05
CA LEU A 207 13.42 8.98 13.43
C LEU A 207 14.63 9.87 13.75
N THR A 208 14.50 11.18 13.63
CA THR A 208 15.57 12.13 13.99
C THR A 208 15.92 12.05 15.47
N ARG A 209 14.92 11.95 16.36
CA ARG A 209 15.15 11.82 17.81
C ARG A 209 15.85 10.51 18.18
N ILE A 210 15.51 9.40 17.53
CA ILE A 210 16.19 8.10 17.75
C ILE A 210 17.65 8.21 17.30
N LYS A 211 17.91 8.77 16.12
CA LYS A 211 19.29 8.97 15.62
C LYS A 211 20.10 9.88 16.55
N ASP A 212 19.53 11.00 16.98
CA ASP A 212 20.21 11.91 17.91
C ASP A 212 20.49 11.25 19.25
N TYR A 213 19.56 10.45 19.78
CA TYR A 213 19.78 9.69 21.01
C TYR A 213 20.92 8.66 20.86
N LEU A 214 20.93 7.89 19.77
CA LEU A 214 21.98 6.91 19.51
C LEU A 214 23.36 7.53 19.28
N ARG A 215 23.42 8.77 18.78
CA ARG A 215 24.68 9.47 18.54
C ARG A 215 25.23 10.18 19.77
N ASN A 216 24.35 10.76 20.60
CA ASN A 216 24.77 11.68 21.66
C ASN A 216 24.65 11.10 23.08
N ASP A 217 23.64 10.26 23.32
CA ASP A 217 23.30 9.78 24.66
C ASP A 217 23.62 8.30 24.86
N TYR A 218 23.49 7.50 23.81
CA TYR A 218 23.86 6.09 23.83
C TYR A 218 25.36 5.91 24.07
N GLN A 219 25.70 4.98 24.96
CA GLN A 219 27.08 4.60 25.26
C GLN A 219 27.38 3.28 24.55
N PRO A 220 28.26 3.27 23.53
CA PRO A 220 28.63 2.07 22.82
C PRO A 220 29.10 0.95 23.75
N VAL A 221 28.57 -0.25 23.54
CA VAL A 221 28.93 -1.44 24.33
C VAL A 221 30.32 -1.92 23.92
N VAL A 222 31.24 -1.96 24.89
CA VAL A 222 32.58 -2.50 24.70
C VAL A 222 32.53 -4.02 24.92
N ILE A 223 32.85 -4.76 23.85
CA ILE A 223 32.89 -6.22 23.85
C ILE A 223 34.34 -6.69 23.89
N ASP A 224 34.62 -7.78 24.60
CA ASP A 224 35.96 -8.36 24.67
C ASP A 224 36.41 -8.86 23.30
N SER A 225 37.68 -8.60 22.97
CA SER A 225 38.36 -9.02 21.74
C SER A 225 38.38 -10.54 21.48
N SER A 226 37.94 -11.35 22.44
CA SER A 226 37.77 -12.80 22.29
C SER A 226 36.48 -13.20 21.56
N VAL A 227 35.53 -12.28 21.40
CA VAL A 227 34.24 -12.52 20.75
C VAL A 227 34.37 -12.30 19.25
N SER A 228 33.72 -13.14 18.45
CA SER A 228 33.68 -12.99 16.98
C SER A 228 33.08 -11.62 16.59
N GLU A 229 33.47 -11.08 15.44
CA GLU A 229 32.90 -9.82 14.91
C GLU A 229 31.39 -9.96 14.65
N GLU A 230 30.95 -11.09 14.08
CA GLU A 230 29.52 -11.38 13.88
C GLU A 230 28.75 -11.42 15.20
N GLU A 231 29.33 -12.03 16.23
CA GLU A 231 28.71 -12.14 17.55
C GLU A 231 28.70 -10.78 18.27
N SER A 232 29.72 -9.94 18.03
CA SER A 232 29.79 -8.57 18.52
C SER A 232 28.71 -7.68 17.90
N TYR A 233 28.42 -7.86 16.59
CA TYR A 233 27.34 -7.17 15.89
C TYR A 233 25.96 -7.48 16.52
N TYR A 234 25.64 -8.76 16.73
CA TYR A 234 24.37 -9.16 17.33
C TYR A 234 24.19 -8.59 18.74
N ILE A 235 25.23 -8.65 19.58
CA ILE A 235 25.16 -8.13 20.96
C ILE A 235 24.92 -6.61 20.97
N ARG A 236 25.60 -5.86 20.10
CA ARG A 236 25.48 -4.39 20.02
C ARG A 236 24.12 -3.98 19.48
N THR A 237 23.64 -4.64 18.44
CA THR A 237 22.33 -4.35 17.84
C THR A 237 21.19 -4.69 18.81
N ASP A 238 21.25 -5.81 19.51
CA ASP A 238 20.26 -6.16 20.54
C ASP A 238 20.22 -5.15 21.70
N ASP A 239 21.38 -4.66 22.17
CA ASP A 239 21.42 -3.60 23.21
C ASP A 239 20.84 -2.28 22.68
N MET A 240 21.13 -1.91 21.42
CA MET A 240 20.52 -0.74 20.79
C MET A 240 18.99 -0.89 20.68
N LYS A 241 18.49 -2.05 20.22
CA LYS A 241 17.04 -2.33 20.15
C LYS A 241 16.38 -2.21 21.53
N ALA A 242 16.99 -2.80 22.57
CA ALA A 242 16.47 -2.75 23.92
C ALA A 242 16.40 -1.32 24.48
N ARG A 243 17.41 -0.48 24.19
CA ARG A 243 17.43 0.92 24.63
C ARG A 243 16.45 1.79 23.86
N ILE A 244 16.33 1.58 22.55
CA ILE A 244 15.36 2.30 21.72
C ILE A 244 13.94 1.98 22.18
N ALA A 245 13.61 0.69 22.39
CA ALA A 245 12.30 0.28 22.89
C ALA A 245 11.98 0.87 24.29
N SER A 246 12.99 1.12 25.12
CA SER A 246 12.80 1.75 26.44
C SER A 246 12.58 3.26 26.37
N VAL A 247 13.18 3.96 25.41
CA VAL A 247 13.14 5.43 25.32
C VAL A 247 12.07 5.91 24.34
N PHE A 248 11.79 5.10 23.32
CA PHE A 248 10.83 5.33 22.24
C PHE A 248 9.91 4.10 22.11
N PRO A 249 9.02 3.84 23.08
CA PRO A 249 8.08 2.72 23.03
C PRO A 249 7.12 2.78 21.84
N GLU A 250 6.98 3.95 21.22
CA GLU A 250 6.22 4.16 19.99
C GLU A 250 6.97 3.79 18.70
N ALA A 251 8.26 3.42 18.78
CA ALA A 251 9.05 3.00 17.62
C ALA A 251 8.75 1.53 17.29
N ASP A 252 8.36 1.26 16.05
CA ASP A 252 8.17 -0.10 15.56
C ASP A 252 9.52 -0.79 15.26
N ALA A 253 9.46 -2.13 15.11
CA ALA A 253 10.65 -2.95 14.93
C ALA A 253 11.39 -2.67 13.61
N LEU A 254 10.67 -2.37 12.53
CA LEU A 254 11.26 -2.10 11.21
C LEU A 254 12.00 -0.76 11.21
N LEU A 255 11.42 0.25 11.84
CA LEU A 255 12.07 1.54 12.04
C LEU A 255 13.31 1.43 12.93
N THR A 256 13.22 0.63 14.00
CA THR A 256 14.34 0.40 14.91
C THR A 256 15.52 -0.24 14.19
N ASP A 257 15.25 -1.27 13.39
CA ASP A 257 16.29 -2.03 12.68
C ASP A 257 16.97 -1.16 11.60
N SER A 258 16.19 -0.42 10.81
CA SER A 258 16.74 0.47 9.79
C SER A 258 17.60 1.61 10.35
N VAL A 259 17.22 2.19 11.50
CA VAL A 259 18.00 3.26 12.14
C VAL A 259 19.29 2.71 12.76
N ILE A 260 19.26 1.50 13.32
CA ILE A 260 20.45 0.85 13.83
C ILE A 260 21.45 0.60 12.71
N GLU A 261 21.01 0.03 11.57
CA GLU A 261 21.89 -0.22 10.43
C GLU A 261 22.59 1.05 9.93
N GLU A 262 21.86 2.16 9.85
CA GLU A 262 22.41 3.43 9.38
C GLU A 262 23.45 4.01 10.36
N VAL A 263 23.20 3.94 11.66
CA VAL A 263 24.06 4.56 12.70
C VAL A 263 25.16 3.60 13.18
N TYR A 264 25.03 2.29 12.94
CA TYR A 264 25.99 1.27 13.41
C TYR A 264 27.40 1.54 12.89
N SER A 265 27.53 1.83 11.60
CA SER A 265 28.82 2.14 10.95
C SER A 265 29.48 3.41 11.50
N GLU A 266 28.70 4.38 11.97
CA GLU A 266 29.20 5.61 12.59
C GLU A 266 29.70 5.36 14.03
N LEU A 267 29.02 4.51 14.78
CA LEU A 267 29.36 4.19 16.17
C LEU A 267 30.50 3.17 16.29
N TYR A 268 30.66 2.28 15.31
CA TYR A 268 31.67 1.22 15.30
C TYR A 268 32.47 1.21 13.98
N PRO A 269 33.28 2.25 13.70
CA PRO A 269 33.98 2.42 12.43
C PRO A 269 35.12 1.43 12.17
N SER A 270 35.57 0.68 13.19
CA SER A 270 36.73 -0.22 13.10
C SER A 270 36.47 -1.56 12.40
N GLU A 271 35.24 -1.85 11.98
CA GLU A 271 34.85 -3.13 11.36
C GLU A 271 34.41 -2.99 9.89
N THR A 272 34.39 -1.77 9.34
CA THR A 272 33.99 -1.53 7.92
C THR A 272 35.19 -1.47 6.96
N GLU A 273 36.42 -1.43 7.47
CA GLU A 273 37.66 -1.47 6.69
C GLU A 273 38.53 -2.68 7.09
N SER A 274 38.12 -3.89 6.71
CA SER A 274 39.03 -5.04 6.54
C SER A 274 38.50 -6.02 5.50
#